data_AF-A0A1H3JQ25-F1
#
_entry.id   AF-A0A1H3JQ25-F1
#
_cell.length_a   1.000
_cell.length_b   1.000
_cell.length_c   1.000
_cell.angle_alpha   90.00
_cell.angle_beta   90.00
_cell.angle_gamma   90.00
#
_symmetry.space_group_name_H-M   'P 1'
#
loop_
_entity.id
_entity.type
_entity.pdbx_description
1 polymer ?
#
loop_
_entity_poly.entity_id
_entity_poly.type
_entity_poly.pdbx_seq_one_letter_code
_entity_poly.pdbx_strand_id
1 'polypeptide(L)'
;MPARIQAWILESPTAAAGFAGFFKHGGIVEDRPNVGLPYYSAKEPPTIFIEESQWGPLRAEDAPVWPQRHLFATLAHEIGHHRYNTGSVPFNGRSAEEYVQYRAGLEARAIFNAFPIFKELEGQPEFVGGKPFGSIGYLNEVELGSLYGEWKAGRLRDAEAVERIAAKVADAPYTLARPPQDMDRNGAISHRDAYLRDYVQYVEPTLKPPPPPRDTDATPLGAQDAVLLERLRAQVRELDRAAGKGWDERSERLSASALVMAKGCGFVAQDELRLAFNRRSDDFAAGTLLHLSRHGANASPDPYANRAHMPLAEALAIPAAERCEQARAGEIARAERSPPGQPPAVCASDDPGKSAAKLPA
;
A
#
# COMPACT_ATOMS: atom_id res chain seq x y z
N MET A 1 6.15 -16.16 20.21
CA MET A 1 5.18 -17.09 19.62
C MET A 1 4.73 -18.09 20.68
N PRO A 2 3.44 -18.43 20.79
CA PRO A 2 2.95 -19.46 21.72
C PRO A 2 3.68 -20.80 21.60
N ALA A 3 3.89 -21.50 22.72
CA ALA A 3 4.70 -22.72 22.76
C ALA A 3 4.09 -23.88 21.93
N ARG A 4 2.76 -24.05 21.94
CA ARG A 4 2.11 -25.09 21.12
C ARG A 4 2.23 -24.81 19.62
N ILE A 5 2.10 -23.55 19.22
CA ILE A 5 2.31 -23.14 17.83
C ILE A 5 3.73 -23.47 17.39
N GLN A 6 4.75 -23.19 18.22
CA GLN A 6 6.13 -23.59 17.94
C GLN A 6 6.26 -25.12 17.79
N ALA A 7 5.63 -25.90 18.67
CA ALA A 7 5.65 -27.36 18.59
C ALA A 7 5.05 -27.87 17.27
N TRP A 8 3.88 -27.36 16.84
CA TRP A 8 3.29 -27.76 15.56
C TRP A 8 4.13 -27.33 14.35
N ILE A 9 4.80 -26.17 14.41
CA ILE A 9 5.74 -25.75 13.37
C ILE A 9 6.88 -26.75 13.25
N LEU A 10 7.45 -27.20 14.37
CA LEU A 10 8.59 -28.13 14.39
C LEU A 10 8.18 -29.56 13.98
N GLU A 11 6.94 -29.95 14.26
CA GLU A 11 6.41 -31.28 13.92
C GLU A 11 6.10 -31.44 12.41
N SER A 12 5.78 -30.34 11.72
CA SER A 12 5.51 -30.34 10.28
C SER A 12 6.76 -29.88 9.52
N PRO A 13 7.45 -30.77 8.77
CA PRO A 13 8.58 -30.38 7.93
C PRO A 13 8.25 -29.23 6.96
N THR A 14 7.03 -29.23 6.41
CA THR A 14 6.58 -28.16 5.52
C THR A 14 6.43 -26.83 6.25
N ALA A 15 5.84 -26.82 7.44
CA ALA A 15 5.74 -25.62 8.25
C ALA A 15 7.13 -25.13 8.69
N ALA A 16 7.95 -26.01 9.27
CA ALA A 16 9.31 -25.69 9.69
C ALA A 16 10.12 -25.04 8.57
N ALA A 17 10.08 -25.59 7.35
CA ALA A 17 10.78 -25.01 6.20
C ALA A 17 10.23 -23.63 5.82
N GLY A 18 8.90 -23.45 5.81
CA GLY A 18 8.27 -22.17 5.50
C GLY A 18 8.62 -21.07 6.51
N PHE A 19 8.47 -21.34 7.80
CA PHE A 19 8.82 -20.41 8.88
C PHE A 19 10.33 -20.13 8.93
N ALA A 20 11.18 -21.15 8.76
CA ALA A 20 12.62 -20.96 8.69
C ALA A 20 13.01 -20.04 7.52
N GLY A 21 12.38 -20.20 6.35
CA GLY A 21 12.56 -19.30 5.21
C GLY A 21 12.17 -17.86 5.54
N PHE A 22 11.01 -17.66 6.16
CA PHE A 22 10.55 -16.34 6.60
C PHE A 22 11.52 -15.67 7.58
N PHE A 23 11.94 -16.36 8.64
CA PHE A 23 12.88 -15.81 9.62
C PHE A 23 14.29 -15.61 9.04
N LYS A 24 14.73 -16.45 8.11
CA LYS A 24 16.01 -16.28 7.41
C LYS A 24 16.06 -14.98 6.60
N HIS A 25 14.92 -14.52 6.08
CA HIS A 25 14.79 -13.21 5.42
C HIS A 25 14.58 -12.05 6.41
N GLY A 26 14.85 -12.26 7.70
CA GLY A 26 14.68 -11.26 8.75
C GLY A 26 13.23 -11.07 9.17
N GLY A 27 12.32 -11.98 8.78
CA GLY A 27 10.90 -11.80 8.99
C GLY A 27 10.50 -11.70 10.46
N ILE A 28 9.49 -10.87 10.74
CA ILE A 28 9.03 -10.56 12.10
C ILE A 28 7.56 -10.91 12.26
N VAL A 29 7.21 -11.51 13.39
CA VAL A 29 5.81 -11.63 13.82
C VAL A 29 5.57 -10.56 14.88
N GLU A 30 4.75 -9.58 14.55
CA GLU A 30 4.53 -8.37 15.35
C GLU A 30 3.07 -8.28 15.79
N ASP A 31 2.84 -8.11 17.10
CA ASP A 31 1.54 -7.74 17.64
C ASP A 31 1.27 -6.24 17.49
N ARG A 32 0.09 -5.90 16.97
CA ARG A 32 -0.34 -4.52 16.77
C ARG A 32 -1.85 -4.37 17.02
N PRO A 33 -2.31 -3.28 17.64
CA PRO A 33 -3.74 -3.05 17.84
C PRO A 33 -4.44 -2.68 16.53
N ASN A 34 -5.72 -3.06 16.42
CA ASN A 34 -6.60 -2.77 15.27
C ASN A 34 -6.16 -3.40 13.94
N VAL A 35 -5.55 -4.57 14.02
CA VAL A 35 -5.20 -5.41 12.87
C VAL A 35 -6.39 -6.28 12.47
N GLY A 36 -7.17 -6.75 13.43
CA GLY A 36 -8.26 -7.69 13.20
C GLY A 36 -7.75 -9.11 12.93
N LEU A 37 -7.68 -9.51 11.66
CA LEU A 37 -7.12 -10.80 11.27
C LEU A 37 -5.62 -10.68 10.99
N PRO A 38 -4.81 -11.70 11.31
CA PRO A 38 -3.41 -11.71 10.91
C PRO A 38 -3.25 -11.48 9.41
N TYR A 39 -2.23 -10.73 9.02
CA TYR A 39 -1.91 -10.52 7.60
C TYR A 39 -0.40 -10.35 7.38
N TYR A 40 0.06 -10.83 6.23
CA TYR A 40 1.42 -10.69 5.76
C TYR A 40 1.65 -9.35 5.05
N SER A 41 2.79 -8.73 5.33
CA SER A 41 3.29 -7.54 4.67
C SER A 41 4.67 -7.82 4.08
N ALA A 42 4.81 -7.64 2.77
CA ALA A 42 6.08 -7.79 2.05
C ALA A 42 7.07 -6.62 2.27
N LYS A 43 7.00 -5.94 3.42
CA LYS A 43 7.95 -4.90 3.80
C LYS A 43 9.35 -5.50 4.01
N GLU A 44 10.34 -4.63 4.21
CA GLU A 44 11.67 -5.04 4.66
C GLU A 44 11.88 -4.54 6.09
N PRO A 45 11.94 -5.43 7.10
CA PRO A 45 11.78 -6.88 7.01
C PRO A 45 10.33 -7.32 6.71
N PRO A 46 10.12 -8.54 6.16
CA PRO A 46 8.78 -9.06 5.93
C PRO A 46 8.08 -9.30 7.25
N THR A 47 6.86 -8.80 7.42
CA THR A 47 6.18 -8.81 8.73
C THR A 47 4.83 -9.51 8.63
N ILE A 48 4.54 -10.37 9.60
CA ILE A 48 3.18 -10.86 9.84
C ILE A 48 2.64 -10.09 11.03
N PHE A 49 1.62 -9.26 10.80
CA PHE A 49 0.94 -8.54 11.86
C PHE A 49 -0.13 -9.42 12.48
N ILE A 50 -0.24 -9.38 13.81
CA ILE A 50 -1.26 -10.11 14.57
C ILE A 50 -1.96 -9.10 15.50
N GLU A 51 -3.26 -9.25 15.70
CA GLU A 51 -4.00 -8.44 16.65
C GLU A 51 -3.47 -8.66 18.08
N GLU A 52 -3.04 -7.57 18.74
CA GLU A 52 -2.43 -7.62 20.07
C GLU A 52 -3.33 -8.29 21.11
N SER A 53 -4.63 -7.97 21.07
CA SER A 53 -5.63 -8.55 21.97
C SER A 53 -5.83 -10.07 21.77
N GLN A 54 -5.45 -10.61 20.61
CA GLN A 54 -5.42 -12.05 20.36
C GLN A 54 -4.06 -12.66 20.73
N TRP A 55 -2.96 -11.98 20.45
CA TRP A 55 -1.61 -12.54 20.61
C TRP A 55 -1.16 -12.68 22.07
N GLY A 56 -1.43 -11.67 22.89
CA GLY A 56 -1.03 -11.66 24.30
C GLY A 56 -1.54 -12.86 25.08
N PRO A 57 -2.87 -13.09 25.15
CA PRO A 57 -3.47 -14.18 25.92
C PRO A 57 -3.01 -15.57 25.48
N LEU A 58 -2.71 -15.76 24.19
CA LEU A 58 -2.30 -17.05 23.65
C LEU A 58 -0.88 -17.47 24.03
N ARG A 59 -0.09 -16.57 24.63
CA ARG A 59 1.24 -16.88 25.18
C ARG A 59 1.19 -17.47 26.59
N ALA A 60 0.05 -17.41 27.27
CA ALA A 60 -0.11 -18.01 28.59
C ALA A 60 0.05 -19.54 28.54
N GLU A 61 0.56 -20.14 29.61
CA GLU A 61 0.82 -21.59 29.68
C GLU A 61 -0.48 -22.41 29.60
N ASP A 62 -1.56 -21.87 30.15
CA ASP A 62 -2.91 -22.44 30.16
C ASP A 62 -3.80 -21.95 28.99
N ALA A 63 -3.21 -21.24 28.02
CA ALA A 63 -3.95 -20.69 26.89
C ALA A 63 -4.75 -21.79 26.15
N PRO A 64 -6.04 -21.56 25.85
CA PRO A 64 -6.88 -22.56 25.22
C PRO A 64 -6.31 -23.04 23.88
N VAL A 65 -6.46 -24.33 23.63
CA VAL A 65 -5.90 -25.01 22.45
C VAL A 65 -6.57 -24.54 21.16
N TRP A 66 -7.90 -24.42 21.18
CA TRP A 66 -8.68 -24.12 19.99
C TRP A 66 -8.29 -22.79 19.34
N PRO A 67 -8.18 -21.65 20.07
CA PRO A 67 -7.69 -20.39 19.51
C PRO A 67 -6.25 -20.45 18.99
N GLN A 68 -5.34 -21.16 19.67
CA GLN A 68 -3.96 -21.34 19.18
C GLN A 68 -3.94 -22.10 17.86
N ARG A 69 -4.80 -23.12 17.71
CA ARG A 69 -4.94 -23.92 16.49
C ARG A 69 -5.43 -23.07 15.30
N HIS A 70 -6.38 -22.18 15.53
CA HIS A 70 -6.90 -21.26 14.51
C HIS A 70 -5.83 -20.25 14.10
N LEU A 71 -5.12 -19.67 15.09
CA LEU A 71 -4.03 -18.76 14.80
C LEU A 71 -2.89 -19.45 14.04
N PHE A 72 -2.51 -20.68 14.40
CA PHE A 72 -1.51 -21.45 13.66
C PHE A 72 -1.93 -21.65 12.20
N ALA A 73 -3.20 -21.96 11.96
CA ALA A 73 -3.74 -22.11 10.62
C ALA A 73 -3.59 -20.82 9.80
N THR A 74 -4.01 -19.69 10.35
CA THR A 74 -3.85 -18.39 9.68
C THR A 74 -2.38 -18.07 9.45
N LEU A 75 -1.51 -18.30 10.43
CA LEU A 75 -0.06 -18.12 10.24
C LEU A 75 0.51 -19.00 9.12
N ALA A 76 0.04 -20.24 8.98
CA ALA A 76 0.46 -21.11 7.88
C ALA A 76 0.03 -20.56 6.51
N HIS A 77 -1.14 -19.91 6.44
CA HIS A 77 -1.58 -19.18 5.25
C HIS A 77 -0.73 -17.93 5.00
N GLU A 78 -0.43 -17.11 6.01
CA GLU A 78 0.44 -15.93 5.89
C GLU A 78 1.88 -16.27 5.46
N ILE A 79 2.42 -17.40 5.93
CA ILE A 79 3.70 -17.93 5.44
C ILE A 79 3.60 -18.32 3.96
N GLY A 80 2.42 -18.75 3.50
CA GLY A 80 2.10 -18.91 2.09
C GLY A 80 2.28 -17.60 1.32
N HIS A 81 1.76 -16.49 1.84
CA HIS A 81 1.95 -15.15 1.23
C HIS A 81 3.39 -14.68 1.20
N HIS A 82 4.23 -15.07 2.16
CA HIS A 82 5.67 -14.80 2.08
C HIS A 82 6.30 -15.40 0.82
N ARG A 83 5.86 -16.60 0.40
CA ARG A 83 6.34 -17.29 -0.79
C ARG A 83 5.64 -16.81 -2.07
N TYR A 84 4.34 -16.55 -1.99
CA TYR A 84 3.48 -16.24 -3.13
C TYR A 84 2.80 -14.88 -2.94
N ASN A 85 3.44 -13.84 -3.44
CA ASN A 85 2.89 -12.49 -3.49
C ASN A 85 3.33 -11.79 -4.78
N THR A 86 2.83 -10.57 -4.99
CA THR A 86 3.10 -9.81 -6.21
C THR A 86 4.54 -9.34 -6.36
N GLY A 87 5.31 -9.29 -5.26
CA GLY A 87 6.74 -9.01 -5.27
C GLY A 87 7.60 -10.23 -5.59
N SER A 88 7.17 -11.44 -5.21
CA SER A 88 7.93 -12.68 -5.46
C SER A 88 7.58 -13.38 -6.77
N VAL A 89 6.35 -13.22 -7.25
CA VAL A 89 5.88 -13.82 -8.50
C VAL A 89 5.40 -12.69 -9.41
N PRO A 90 6.17 -12.30 -10.45
CA PRO A 90 5.79 -11.17 -11.31
C PRO A 90 4.58 -11.50 -12.18
N PHE A 91 3.75 -10.49 -12.44
CA PHE A 91 2.68 -10.56 -13.43
C PHE A 91 3.25 -10.37 -14.84
N ASN A 92 2.94 -11.29 -15.76
CA ASN A 92 3.39 -11.25 -17.16
C ASN A 92 2.24 -11.10 -18.17
N GLY A 93 0.99 -10.98 -17.69
CA GLY A 93 -0.17 -10.81 -18.56
C GLY A 93 -0.34 -9.38 -19.06
N ARG A 94 -1.37 -9.16 -19.89
CA ARG A 94 -1.64 -7.87 -20.52
C ARG A 94 -3.10 -7.43 -20.41
N SER A 95 -3.94 -8.23 -19.75
CA SER A 95 -5.36 -7.97 -19.60
C SER A 95 -5.81 -8.01 -18.14
N ALA A 96 -6.95 -7.38 -17.88
CA ALA A 96 -7.57 -7.36 -16.57
C ALA A 96 -7.95 -8.78 -16.09
N GLU A 97 -8.48 -9.62 -16.97
CA GLU A 97 -8.85 -11.00 -16.61
C GLU A 97 -7.62 -11.85 -16.27
N GLU A 98 -6.53 -11.75 -17.05
CA GLU A 98 -5.28 -12.42 -16.70
C GLU A 98 -4.75 -11.96 -15.35
N TYR A 99 -4.93 -10.69 -14.98
CA TYR A 99 -4.54 -10.17 -13.68
C TYR A 99 -5.41 -10.72 -12.54
N VAL A 100 -6.72 -10.87 -12.75
CA VAL A 100 -7.62 -11.53 -11.81
C VAL A 100 -7.17 -12.98 -11.58
N GLN A 101 -6.91 -13.74 -12.65
CA GLN A 101 -6.44 -15.13 -12.55
C GLN A 101 -5.09 -15.22 -11.84
N TYR A 102 -4.18 -14.30 -12.15
CA TYR A 102 -2.89 -14.19 -11.47
C TYR A 102 -3.04 -13.93 -9.97
N ARG A 103 -3.85 -12.94 -9.55
CA ARG A 103 -4.06 -12.61 -8.13
C ARG A 103 -4.76 -13.73 -7.38
N ALA A 104 -5.82 -14.30 -7.94
CA ALA A 104 -6.52 -15.45 -7.38
C ALA A 104 -5.60 -16.67 -7.26
N GLY A 105 -4.70 -16.87 -8.23
CA GLY A 105 -3.70 -17.94 -8.19
C GLY A 105 -2.66 -17.77 -7.07
N LEU A 106 -2.23 -16.54 -6.75
CA LEU A 106 -1.33 -16.28 -5.62
C LEU A 106 -2.00 -16.59 -4.29
N GLU A 107 -3.22 -16.10 -4.09
CA GLU A 107 -4.06 -16.38 -2.92
C GLU A 107 -4.28 -17.89 -2.75
N ALA A 108 -4.63 -18.58 -3.85
CA ALA A 108 -4.86 -20.01 -3.85
C ALA A 108 -3.62 -20.82 -3.44
N ARG A 109 -2.42 -20.39 -3.86
CA ARG A 109 -1.16 -21.01 -3.43
C ARG A 109 -0.87 -20.73 -1.96
N ALA A 110 -1.23 -19.56 -1.45
CA ALA A 110 -1.10 -19.24 -0.04
C ALA A 110 -2.03 -20.09 0.83
N ILE A 111 -3.29 -20.27 0.42
CA ILE A 111 -4.25 -21.20 1.06
C ILE A 111 -3.74 -22.64 0.98
N PHE A 112 -3.32 -23.08 -0.20
CA PHE A 112 -2.82 -24.45 -0.43
C PHE A 112 -1.57 -24.75 0.39
N ASN A 113 -0.76 -23.76 0.78
CA ASN A 113 0.40 -23.96 1.65
C ASN A 113 0.05 -24.69 2.96
N ALA A 114 -1.18 -24.54 3.46
CA ALA A 114 -1.64 -25.20 4.67
C ALA A 114 -2.00 -26.69 4.47
N PHE A 115 -2.26 -27.15 3.25
CA PHE A 115 -2.68 -28.54 2.98
C PHE A 115 -1.63 -29.59 3.40
N PRO A 116 -0.37 -29.53 2.91
CA PRO A 116 0.68 -30.45 3.36
C PRO A 116 0.96 -30.32 4.87
N ILE A 117 0.92 -29.11 5.42
CA ILE A 117 1.11 -28.87 6.86
C ILE A 117 0.05 -29.64 7.68
N PHE A 118 -1.22 -29.50 7.31
CA PHE A 118 -2.32 -30.18 8.00
C PHE A 118 -2.30 -31.69 7.82
N LYS A 119 -1.77 -32.20 6.70
CA LYS A 119 -1.55 -33.63 6.47
C LYS A 119 -0.44 -34.19 7.37
N GLU A 120 0.64 -33.44 7.54
CA GLU A 120 1.76 -33.84 8.41
C GLU A 120 1.35 -33.85 9.89
N LEU A 121 0.43 -32.96 10.29
CA LEU A 121 -0.02 -32.85 11.68
C LEU A 121 -1.16 -33.79 12.06
N GLU A 122 -1.62 -34.70 11.20
CA GLU A 122 -2.77 -35.57 11.50
C GLU A 122 -2.56 -36.51 12.69
N GLY A 123 -1.32 -36.82 13.04
CA GLY A 123 -0.99 -37.60 14.23
C GLY A 123 -1.13 -36.81 15.54
N GLN A 124 -1.24 -35.48 15.47
CA GLN A 124 -1.37 -34.63 16.65
C GLN A 124 -2.83 -34.59 17.13
N PRO A 125 -3.09 -34.77 18.45
CA PRO A 125 -4.45 -34.84 19.00
C PRO A 125 -5.37 -33.69 18.55
N GLU A 126 -4.81 -32.48 18.41
CA GLU A 126 -5.51 -31.27 18.04
C GLU A 126 -5.99 -31.23 16.57
N PHE A 127 -5.47 -32.11 15.71
CA PHE A 127 -5.76 -32.16 14.28
C PHE A 127 -6.52 -33.44 13.87
N VAL A 128 -6.77 -34.37 14.79
CA VAL A 128 -7.52 -35.61 14.53
C VAL A 128 -8.98 -35.32 14.19
N GLY A 129 -9.64 -34.44 14.96
CA GLY A 129 -11.08 -34.16 14.86
C GLY A 129 -11.52 -33.24 13.71
N GLY A 130 -10.59 -32.82 12.85
CA GLY A 130 -10.85 -31.89 11.75
C GLY A 130 -9.75 -30.85 11.61
N LYS A 131 -9.67 -30.22 10.43
CA LYS A 131 -8.66 -29.21 10.12
C LYS A 131 -9.29 -27.81 10.20
N PRO A 132 -8.55 -26.80 10.67
CA PRO A 132 -9.05 -25.44 10.86
C PRO A 132 -9.18 -24.69 9.51
N PHE A 133 -9.89 -25.26 8.53
CA PHE A 133 -10.03 -24.65 7.20
C PHE A 133 -10.80 -23.34 7.23
N GLY A 134 -11.72 -23.16 8.17
CA GLY A 134 -12.40 -21.88 8.40
C GLY A 134 -11.47 -20.75 8.87
N SER A 135 -10.18 -21.02 9.11
CA SER A 135 -9.17 -20.02 9.50
C SER A 135 -8.21 -19.63 8.38
N ILE A 136 -8.30 -20.26 7.20
CA ILE A 136 -7.39 -20.02 6.08
C ILE A 136 -8.12 -19.50 4.84
N GLY A 137 -7.99 -18.20 4.59
CA GLY A 137 -8.57 -17.53 3.43
C GLY A 137 -10.08 -17.30 3.52
N TYR A 138 -10.66 -16.97 2.36
CA TYR A 138 -12.03 -16.44 2.23
C TYR A 138 -13.06 -17.52 1.85
N LEU A 139 -12.66 -18.79 1.86
CA LEU A 139 -13.47 -19.89 1.35
C LEU A 139 -14.17 -20.69 2.47
N ASN A 140 -15.24 -21.37 2.10
CA ASN A 140 -16.05 -22.18 3.00
C ASN A 140 -15.26 -23.40 3.53
N GLU A 141 -15.30 -23.61 4.86
CA GLU A 141 -14.64 -24.73 5.55
C GLU A 141 -14.98 -26.10 4.96
N VAL A 142 -16.25 -26.31 4.56
CA VAL A 142 -16.72 -27.57 3.99
C VAL A 142 -16.12 -27.82 2.61
N GLU A 143 -16.06 -26.79 1.78
CA GLU A 143 -15.52 -26.89 0.42
C GLU A 143 -14.01 -27.17 0.45
N LEU A 144 -13.26 -26.43 1.28
CA LEU A 144 -11.83 -26.66 1.48
C LEU A 144 -11.55 -28.04 2.09
N GLY A 145 -12.39 -28.49 3.03
CA GLY A 145 -12.29 -29.83 3.62
C GLY A 145 -12.49 -30.95 2.58
N SER A 146 -13.47 -30.79 1.68
CA SER A 146 -13.70 -31.74 0.59
C SER A 146 -12.51 -31.80 -0.38
N LEU A 147 -12.02 -30.62 -0.79
CA LEU A 147 -10.88 -30.51 -1.70
C LEU A 147 -9.60 -31.11 -1.09
N TYR A 148 -9.36 -30.84 0.20
CA TYR A 148 -8.27 -31.47 0.95
C TYR A 148 -8.40 -32.99 0.97
N GLY A 149 -9.60 -33.52 1.17
CA GLY A 149 -9.86 -34.96 1.13
C GLY A 149 -9.52 -35.61 -0.22
N GLU A 150 -9.89 -34.97 -1.33
CA GLU A 150 -9.55 -35.42 -2.68
C GLU A 150 -8.04 -35.35 -2.95
N TRP A 151 -7.39 -34.24 -2.61
CA TRP A 151 -5.95 -34.06 -2.74
C TRP A 151 -5.16 -35.06 -1.90
N LYS A 152 -5.52 -35.22 -0.62
CA LYS A 152 -4.88 -36.16 0.30
C LYS A 152 -5.00 -37.61 -0.19
N ALA A 153 -6.13 -37.96 -0.78
CA ALA A 153 -6.37 -39.27 -1.37
C ALA A 153 -5.65 -39.50 -2.72
N GLY A 154 -4.89 -38.51 -3.22
CA GLY A 154 -4.19 -38.58 -4.50
C GLY A 154 -5.10 -38.48 -5.72
N ARG A 155 -6.37 -38.08 -5.54
CA ARG A 155 -7.32 -37.85 -6.64
C ARG A 155 -7.17 -36.48 -7.30
N LEU A 156 -6.52 -35.55 -6.60
CA LEU A 156 -6.13 -34.25 -7.14
C LEU A 156 -4.64 -34.06 -7.00
N ARG A 157 -4.01 -33.57 -8.06
CA ARG A 157 -2.65 -33.05 -8.04
C ARG A 157 -2.63 -31.66 -7.43
N ASP A 158 -1.48 -31.23 -6.94
CA ASP A 158 -1.29 -29.91 -6.33
C ASP A 158 -1.77 -28.76 -7.23
N ALA A 159 -1.42 -28.81 -8.52
CA ALA A 159 -1.83 -27.79 -9.49
C ALA A 159 -3.35 -27.72 -9.68
N GLU A 160 -4.02 -28.88 -9.69
CA GLU A 160 -5.48 -28.95 -9.85
C GLU A 160 -6.19 -28.46 -8.59
N ALA A 161 -5.64 -28.76 -7.40
CA ALA A 161 -6.15 -28.23 -6.15
C ALA A 161 -6.04 -26.70 -6.11
N VAL A 162 -4.87 -26.14 -6.48
CA VAL A 162 -4.66 -24.69 -6.56
C VAL A 162 -5.61 -24.04 -7.57
N GLU A 163 -5.79 -24.62 -8.75
CA GLU A 163 -6.71 -24.10 -9.78
C GLU A 163 -8.16 -24.05 -9.28
N ARG A 164 -8.63 -25.11 -8.62
CA ARG A 164 -9.98 -25.15 -8.03
C ARG A 164 -10.15 -24.12 -6.91
N ILE A 165 -9.13 -23.89 -6.09
CA ILE A 165 -9.15 -22.82 -5.06
C ILE A 165 -9.21 -21.45 -5.75
N ALA A 166 -8.35 -21.20 -6.74
CA ALA A 166 -8.28 -19.91 -7.43
C ALA A 166 -9.60 -19.53 -8.10
N ALA A 167 -10.26 -20.50 -8.75
CA ALA A 167 -11.58 -20.30 -9.36
C ALA A 167 -12.63 -19.80 -8.36
N LYS A 168 -12.52 -20.18 -7.08
CA LYS A 168 -13.43 -19.74 -6.02
C LYS A 168 -13.03 -18.43 -5.37
N VAL A 169 -11.72 -18.19 -5.23
CA VAL A 169 -11.20 -16.97 -4.60
C VAL A 169 -11.70 -15.72 -5.30
N ALA A 170 -11.63 -15.68 -6.64
CA ALA A 170 -12.01 -14.47 -7.39
C ALA A 170 -13.46 -14.06 -7.12
N ASP A 171 -14.37 -15.02 -7.03
CA ASP A 171 -15.81 -14.77 -6.91
C ASP A 171 -16.28 -14.75 -5.43
N ALA A 172 -15.35 -14.92 -4.47
CA ALA A 172 -15.68 -14.85 -3.06
C ALA A 172 -16.10 -13.41 -2.67
N PRO A 173 -17.13 -13.25 -1.81
CA PRO A 173 -17.57 -11.92 -1.37
C PRO A 173 -16.47 -11.14 -0.66
N TYR A 174 -16.33 -9.86 -0.97
CA TYR A 174 -15.37 -8.99 -0.30
C TYR A 174 -15.96 -8.45 1.00
N THR A 175 -15.33 -8.79 2.14
CA THR A 175 -15.87 -8.47 3.48
C THR A 175 -15.05 -7.45 4.26
N LEU A 176 -13.90 -7.00 3.72
CA LEU A 176 -13.04 -6.04 4.40
C LEU A 176 -13.59 -4.61 4.34
N ALA A 177 -13.13 -3.77 5.27
CA ALA A 177 -13.50 -2.36 5.32
C ALA A 177 -13.11 -1.65 4.00
N ARG A 178 -13.96 -0.72 3.56
CA ARG A 178 -13.82 0.03 2.29
C ARG A 178 -13.82 -0.90 1.06
N PRO A 179 -14.96 -1.54 0.77
CA PRO A 179 -15.09 -2.38 -0.42
C PRO A 179 -14.78 -1.59 -1.70
N PRO A 180 -14.26 -2.25 -2.76
CA PRO A 180 -14.18 -1.66 -4.09
C PRO A 180 -15.58 -1.33 -4.64
N GLN A 181 -15.62 -0.59 -5.75
CA GLN A 181 -16.83 -0.48 -6.56
C GLN A 181 -17.08 -1.81 -7.29
N ASP A 182 -18.31 -2.03 -7.75
CA ASP A 182 -18.64 -3.13 -8.65
C ASP A 182 -17.98 -2.87 -10.02
N MET A 183 -16.83 -3.48 -10.24
CA MET A 183 -15.95 -3.22 -11.38
C MET A 183 -16.38 -4.05 -12.60
N ASP A 184 -16.94 -5.24 -12.38
CA ASP A 184 -17.40 -6.14 -13.45
C ASP A 184 -18.91 -6.01 -13.76
N ARG A 185 -19.64 -5.23 -12.95
CA ARG A 185 -21.06 -4.89 -13.09
C ARG A 185 -21.97 -6.11 -12.93
N ASN A 186 -21.56 -7.08 -12.13
CA ASN A 186 -22.35 -8.29 -11.87
C ASN A 186 -23.37 -8.10 -10.72
N GLY A 187 -23.34 -6.96 -10.02
CA GLY A 187 -24.25 -6.64 -8.91
C GLY A 187 -23.81 -7.17 -7.54
N ALA A 188 -22.65 -7.82 -7.44
CA ALA A 188 -22.04 -8.32 -6.21
C ALA A 188 -20.62 -7.78 -6.07
N ILE A 189 -20.20 -7.49 -4.83
CA ILE A 189 -18.83 -7.04 -4.56
C ILE A 189 -17.98 -8.23 -4.10
N SER A 190 -16.94 -8.53 -4.87
CA SER A 190 -16.09 -9.70 -4.73
C SER A 190 -14.59 -9.37 -4.72
N HIS A 191 -13.75 -10.37 -4.47
CA HIS A 191 -12.30 -10.20 -4.62
C HIS A 191 -11.88 -9.85 -6.05
N ARG A 192 -12.63 -10.30 -7.07
CA ARG A 192 -12.45 -9.91 -8.47
C ARG A 192 -12.49 -8.40 -8.63
N ASP A 193 -13.43 -7.71 -7.99
CA ASP A 193 -13.53 -6.24 -8.06
C ASP A 193 -12.31 -5.56 -7.46
N ALA A 194 -11.79 -6.09 -6.35
CA ALA A 194 -10.56 -5.57 -5.75
C ALA A 194 -9.36 -5.76 -6.69
N TYR A 195 -9.26 -6.91 -7.36
CA TYR A 195 -8.20 -7.18 -8.32
C TYR A 195 -8.32 -6.33 -9.59
N LEU A 196 -9.54 -6.10 -10.09
CA LEU A 196 -9.79 -5.22 -11.24
C LEU A 196 -9.43 -3.76 -10.93
N ARG A 197 -9.77 -3.28 -9.73
CA ARG A 197 -9.34 -1.95 -9.25
C ARG A 197 -7.81 -1.85 -9.23
N ASP A 198 -7.13 -2.85 -8.66
CA ASP A 198 -5.66 -2.87 -8.61
C ASP A 198 -5.04 -2.92 -10.01
N TYR A 199 -5.64 -3.64 -10.96
CA TYR A 199 -5.21 -3.67 -12.35
C TYR A 199 -5.29 -2.27 -12.98
N VAL A 200 -6.43 -1.60 -12.89
CA VAL A 200 -6.63 -0.25 -13.44
C VAL A 200 -5.66 0.75 -12.81
N GLN A 201 -5.42 0.63 -11.50
CA GLN A 201 -4.60 1.57 -10.75
C GLN A 201 -3.10 1.38 -11.00
N TYR A 202 -2.62 0.14 -11.06
CA TYR A 202 -1.18 -0.15 -11.01
C TYR A 202 -0.62 -0.85 -12.25
N VAL A 203 -1.44 -1.62 -12.97
CA VAL A 203 -0.96 -2.47 -14.08
C VAL A 203 -1.25 -1.83 -15.43
N GLU A 204 -2.50 -1.44 -15.68
CA GLU A 204 -2.92 -0.84 -16.94
C GLU A 204 -2.05 0.36 -17.37
N PRO A 205 -1.64 1.29 -16.46
CA PRO A 205 -0.76 2.39 -16.82
C PRO A 205 0.61 1.93 -17.33
N THR A 206 1.13 0.81 -16.83
CA THR A 206 2.45 0.27 -17.23
C THR A 206 2.41 -0.45 -18.59
N LEU A 207 1.22 -0.86 -19.04
CA LEU A 207 1.01 -1.54 -20.31
C LEU A 207 0.74 -0.58 -21.46
N LYS A 208 0.30 0.65 -21.16
CA LYS A 208 0.11 1.70 -22.15
C LYS A 208 1.49 2.09 -22.68
N PRO A 209 1.74 2.04 -24.00
CA PRO A 209 2.97 2.59 -24.54
C PRO A 209 3.07 4.05 -24.08
N PRO A 210 4.29 4.54 -23.75
CA PRO A 210 4.45 5.95 -23.46
C PRO A 210 3.79 6.72 -24.61
N PRO A 211 2.98 7.75 -24.33
CA PRO A 211 2.37 8.52 -25.38
C PRO A 211 3.47 8.91 -26.37
N PRO A 212 3.21 8.87 -27.69
CA PRO A 212 4.20 9.32 -28.66
C PRO A 212 4.67 10.70 -28.21
N PRO A 213 5.98 11.02 -28.31
CA PRO A 213 6.46 12.34 -27.97
C PRO A 213 5.57 13.32 -28.73
N ARG A 214 4.72 14.03 -27.99
CA ARG A 214 3.92 15.09 -28.59
C ARG A 214 4.94 16.06 -29.11
N ASP A 215 4.87 16.38 -30.39
CA ASP A 215 5.55 17.54 -30.94
C ASP A 215 5.28 18.70 -29.98
N THR A 216 6.33 19.08 -29.26
CA THR A 216 6.26 20.04 -28.17
C THR A 216 6.09 21.43 -28.78
N ASP A 217 4.86 21.79 -29.12
CA ASP A 217 4.35 23.08 -28.70
C ASP A 217 3.78 22.91 -27.29
N ALA A 218 4.69 22.58 -26.35
CA ALA A 218 4.38 22.59 -24.94
C ALA A 218 4.14 24.05 -24.57
N THR A 219 2.88 24.42 -24.32
CA THR A 219 2.56 25.71 -23.70
C THR A 219 3.47 25.88 -22.48
N PRO A 220 4.28 26.94 -22.42
CA PRO A 220 5.25 27.13 -21.35
C PRO A 220 4.58 27.03 -19.97
N LEU A 221 5.29 26.53 -18.97
CA LEU A 221 4.89 26.69 -17.57
C LEU A 221 4.61 28.18 -17.30
N GLY A 222 3.64 28.48 -16.43
CA GLY A 222 3.44 29.84 -15.95
C GLY A 222 4.74 30.41 -15.40
N ALA A 223 4.96 31.73 -15.52
CA ALA A 223 6.24 32.34 -15.18
C ALA A 223 6.70 32.03 -13.73
N GLN A 224 5.76 31.98 -12.78
CA GLN A 224 6.07 31.65 -11.38
C GLN A 224 6.48 30.18 -11.18
N ASP A 225 5.80 29.26 -11.85
CA ASP A 225 6.12 27.83 -11.83
C ASP A 225 7.46 27.54 -12.48
N ALA A 226 7.78 28.23 -13.59
CA ALA A 226 9.07 28.10 -14.25
C ALA A 226 10.21 28.53 -13.31
N VAL A 227 10.05 29.65 -12.60
CA VAL A 227 11.02 30.11 -11.59
C VAL A 227 11.15 29.11 -10.44
N LEU A 228 10.02 28.59 -9.93
CA LEU A 228 10.03 27.59 -8.86
C LEU A 228 10.72 26.29 -9.31
N LEU A 229 10.44 25.82 -10.52
CA LEU A 229 11.08 24.64 -11.10
C LEU A 229 12.60 24.82 -11.23
N GLU A 230 13.07 25.97 -11.70
CA GLU A 230 14.51 26.25 -11.79
C GLU A 230 15.20 26.25 -10.40
N ARG A 231 14.54 26.80 -9.37
CA ARG A 231 15.06 26.72 -8.00
C ARG A 231 15.13 25.28 -7.50
N LEU A 232 14.13 24.46 -7.80
CA LEU A 232 14.12 23.04 -7.44
C LEU A 232 15.19 22.25 -8.21
N ARG A 233 15.38 22.53 -9.51
CA ARG A 233 16.49 21.98 -10.31
C ARG A 233 17.85 22.30 -9.70
N ALA A 234 18.06 23.54 -9.24
CA ALA A 234 19.29 23.92 -8.56
C ALA A 234 19.53 23.09 -7.28
N GLN A 235 18.50 22.82 -6.49
CA GLN A 235 18.63 21.97 -5.30
C GLN A 235 18.88 20.50 -5.65
N VAL A 236 18.24 19.97 -6.69
CA VAL A 236 18.52 18.61 -7.18
C VAL A 236 19.96 18.49 -7.69
N ARG A 237 20.51 19.51 -8.36
CA ARG A 237 21.93 19.53 -8.75
C ARG A 237 22.86 19.42 -7.55
N GLU A 238 22.54 20.08 -6.44
CA GLU A 238 23.33 19.94 -5.21
C GLU A 238 23.22 18.54 -4.60
N LEU A 239 22.03 17.93 -4.64
CA LEU A 239 21.83 16.55 -4.19
C LEU A 239 22.59 15.54 -5.08
N ASP A 240 22.54 15.69 -6.40
CA ASP A 240 23.29 14.86 -7.35
C ASP A 240 24.80 15.01 -7.11
N ARG A 241 25.29 16.25 -6.95
CA ARG A 241 26.71 16.52 -6.66
C ARG A 241 27.15 15.88 -5.34
N ALA A 242 26.33 15.97 -4.29
CA ALA A 242 26.59 15.32 -3.01
C ALA A 242 26.64 13.78 -3.13
N ALA A 243 25.91 13.21 -4.09
CA ALA A 243 25.92 11.78 -4.41
C ALA A 243 27.00 11.37 -5.43
N GLY A 244 27.86 12.30 -5.89
CA GLY A 244 28.88 12.02 -6.90
C GLY A 244 28.32 11.72 -8.29
N LYS A 245 27.10 12.18 -8.57
CA LYS A 245 26.35 11.92 -9.81
C LYS A 245 26.26 13.20 -10.64
N GLY A 246 26.32 13.06 -11.97
CA GLY A 246 26.01 14.15 -12.91
C GLY A 246 24.50 14.33 -13.14
N TRP A 247 24.13 15.43 -13.81
CA TRP A 247 22.74 15.66 -14.21
C TRP A 247 22.29 14.63 -15.25
N ASP A 248 21.12 14.04 -15.05
CA ASP A 248 20.52 13.07 -15.98
C ASP A 248 18.98 13.20 -16.03
N GLU A 249 18.34 12.28 -16.75
CA GLU A 249 16.88 12.24 -16.83
C GLU A 249 16.20 12.03 -15.47
N ARG A 250 16.85 11.29 -14.55
CA ARG A 250 16.33 11.09 -13.19
C ARG A 250 16.33 12.40 -12.43
N SER A 251 17.34 13.25 -12.63
CA SER A 251 17.40 14.60 -12.04
C SER A 251 16.25 15.49 -12.52
N GLU A 252 15.89 15.42 -13.81
CA GLU A 252 14.72 16.13 -14.36
C GLU A 252 13.41 15.62 -13.74
N ARG A 253 13.25 14.29 -13.62
CA ARG A 253 12.07 13.68 -13.01
C ARG A 253 11.91 14.08 -11.54
N LEU A 254 12.99 14.09 -10.77
CA LEU A 254 12.98 14.56 -9.37
C LEU A 254 12.57 16.02 -9.25
N SER A 255 13.12 16.88 -10.11
CA SER A 255 12.81 18.32 -10.10
C SER A 255 11.34 18.58 -10.40
N ALA A 256 10.78 17.88 -11.39
CA ALA A 256 9.38 18.01 -11.77
C ALA A 256 8.42 17.42 -10.71
N SER A 257 8.78 16.29 -10.08
CA SER A 257 8.01 15.72 -8.97
C SER A 257 8.03 16.64 -7.73
N ALA A 258 9.17 17.28 -7.45
CA ALA A 258 9.27 18.27 -6.38
C ALA A 258 8.41 19.51 -6.65
N LEU A 259 8.24 19.92 -7.92
CA LEU A 259 7.34 21.01 -8.30
C LEU A 259 5.88 20.65 -7.98
N VAL A 260 5.45 19.42 -8.29
CA VAL A 260 4.10 18.94 -7.94
C VAL A 260 3.90 18.93 -6.42
N MET A 261 4.88 18.46 -5.65
CA MET A 261 4.84 18.51 -4.17
C MET A 261 4.71 19.95 -3.66
N ALA A 262 5.54 20.86 -4.17
CA ALA A 262 5.52 22.27 -3.78
C ALA A 262 4.14 22.89 -4.01
N LYS A 263 3.56 22.68 -5.21
CA LYS A 263 2.24 23.20 -5.56
C LYS A 263 1.12 22.57 -4.72
N GLY A 264 1.19 21.27 -4.44
CA GLY A 264 0.24 20.57 -3.58
C GLY A 264 0.16 21.15 -2.17
N CYS A 265 1.29 21.64 -1.65
CA CYS A 265 1.35 22.33 -0.35
C CYS A 265 1.18 23.86 -0.44
N GLY A 266 0.95 24.41 -1.63
CA GLY A 266 0.83 25.85 -1.85
C GLY A 266 2.13 26.63 -1.64
N PHE A 267 3.29 25.99 -1.80
CA PHE A 267 4.58 26.65 -1.75
C PHE A 267 4.84 27.44 -3.03
N VAL A 268 5.47 28.60 -2.89
CA VAL A 268 5.72 29.55 -3.98
C VAL A 268 7.20 29.82 -4.19
N ALA A 269 7.54 30.43 -5.33
CA ALA A 269 8.92 30.74 -5.69
C ALA A 269 9.63 31.71 -4.72
N GLN A 270 8.91 32.44 -3.85
CA GLN A 270 9.47 33.32 -2.84
C GLN A 270 9.79 32.59 -1.52
N ASP A 271 9.31 31.36 -1.35
CA ASP A 271 9.52 30.60 -0.13
C ASP A 271 10.97 30.11 -0.02
N GLU A 272 11.47 30.03 1.21
CA GLU A 272 12.77 29.40 1.47
C GLU A 272 12.59 27.89 1.51
N LEU A 273 12.73 27.24 0.36
CA LEU A 273 12.52 25.81 0.19
C LEU A 273 13.81 25.03 0.38
N ARG A 274 13.73 23.88 1.05
CA ARG A 274 14.81 22.90 1.18
C ARG A 274 14.33 21.53 0.71
N LEU A 275 15.06 20.97 -0.25
CA LEU A 275 14.90 19.61 -0.76
C LEU A 275 15.99 18.73 -0.15
N ALA A 276 15.60 17.57 0.38
CA ALA A 276 16.55 16.62 0.96
C ALA A 276 16.03 15.18 0.83
N PHE A 277 16.93 14.21 0.83
CA PHE A 277 16.55 12.83 1.07
C PHE A 277 16.45 12.54 2.56
N ASN A 278 15.62 11.57 2.93
CA ASN A 278 15.57 11.12 4.33
C ASN A 278 16.91 10.51 4.76
N ARG A 279 17.23 10.69 6.04
CA ARG A 279 18.25 9.88 6.70
C ARG A 279 17.65 8.52 7.05
N ARG A 280 18.53 7.56 7.32
CA ARG A 280 18.12 6.26 7.85
C ARG A 280 17.34 6.45 9.15
N SER A 281 16.17 5.85 9.22
CA SER A 281 15.33 5.71 10.42
C SER A 281 14.86 4.25 10.53
N ASP A 282 14.10 3.94 11.57
CA ASP A 282 13.57 2.59 11.78
C ASP A 282 12.61 2.17 10.65
N ASP A 283 11.82 3.12 10.13
CA ASP A 283 10.83 2.88 9.07
C ASP A 283 11.36 3.04 7.64
N PHE A 284 12.50 3.75 7.44
CA PHE A 284 12.98 4.11 6.10
C PHE A 284 14.51 4.03 5.99
N ALA A 285 14.99 3.27 5.01
CA ALA A 285 16.40 3.33 4.60
C ALA A 285 16.76 4.74 4.13
N ALA A 286 18.03 5.15 4.32
CA ALA A 286 18.48 6.45 3.84
C ALA A 286 18.27 6.56 2.32
N GLY A 287 17.74 7.69 1.85
CA GLY A 287 17.56 7.93 0.42
C GLY A 287 16.26 7.44 -0.19
N THR A 288 15.34 6.81 0.55
CA THR A 288 14.10 6.25 -0.01
C THR A 288 12.94 7.25 -0.10
N LEU A 289 13.03 8.39 0.60
CA LEU A 289 12.05 9.47 0.56
C LEU A 289 12.70 10.78 0.12
N LEU A 290 12.01 11.49 -0.77
CA LEU A 290 12.28 12.88 -1.09
C LEU A 290 11.44 13.77 -0.17
N HIS A 291 12.08 14.64 0.60
CA HIS A 291 11.45 15.62 1.47
C HIS A 291 11.61 17.02 0.91
N LEU A 292 10.52 17.78 0.93
CA LEU A 292 10.50 19.21 0.65
C LEU A 292 9.97 19.94 1.88
N SER A 293 10.69 20.94 2.35
CA SER A 293 10.26 21.77 3.48
C SER A 293 10.39 23.26 3.18
N ARG A 294 9.48 24.04 3.75
CA ARG A 294 9.50 25.50 3.72
C ARG A 294 10.03 26.06 5.05
N HIS A 295 10.87 27.08 4.95
CA HIS A 295 11.49 27.79 6.06
C HIS A 295 11.33 29.31 5.91
N GLY A 296 11.82 30.06 6.89
CA GLY A 296 11.89 31.52 6.85
C GLY A 296 10.55 32.22 7.12
N ALA A 297 10.47 33.49 6.72
CA ALA A 297 9.37 34.39 7.08
C ALA A 297 7.99 33.98 6.54
N ASN A 298 7.93 33.16 5.50
CA ASN A 298 6.69 32.68 4.88
C ASN A 298 6.25 31.29 5.39
N ALA A 299 6.97 30.71 6.36
CA ALA A 299 6.58 29.44 6.96
C ALA A 299 5.28 29.59 7.79
N SER A 300 4.39 28.61 7.67
CA SER A 300 3.19 28.50 8.49
C SER A 300 3.56 28.32 9.98
N PRO A 301 2.76 28.84 10.92
CA PRO A 301 2.88 28.48 12.33
C PRO A 301 2.68 26.99 12.60
N ASP A 302 1.95 26.28 11.72
CA ASP A 302 1.80 24.81 11.78
C ASP A 302 3.03 24.12 11.14
N PRO A 303 3.81 23.33 11.90
CA PRO A 303 4.96 22.61 11.37
C PRO A 303 4.64 21.59 10.28
N TYR A 304 3.43 20.99 10.29
CA TYR A 304 3.04 19.99 9.29
C TYR A 304 2.73 20.63 7.94
N ALA A 305 2.11 21.82 7.94
CA ALA A 305 1.84 22.61 6.74
C ALA A 305 3.11 23.09 6.00
N ASN A 306 4.29 22.97 6.61
CA ASN A 306 5.58 23.36 6.00
C ASN A 306 6.38 22.18 5.43
N ARG A 307 5.80 20.97 5.39
CA ARG A 307 6.52 19.76 4.98
C ARG A 307 5.71 18.93 3.99
N ALA A 308 6.38 18.45 2.96
CA ALA A 308 5.88 17.46 2.02
C ALA A 308 6.91 16.35 1.86
N HIS A 309 6.46 15.15 1.54
CA HIS A 309 7.35 14.04 1.19
C HIS A 309 6.73 13.16 0.11
N MET A 310 7.60 12.47 -0.64
CA MET A 310 7.22 11.52 -1.68
C MET A 310 8.23 10.37 -1.70
N PRO A 311 7.80 9.10 -1.87
CA PRO A 311 8.72 7.99 -2.11
C PRO A 311 9.61 8.26 -3.33
N LEU A 312 10.90 7.97 -3.23
CA LEU A 312 11.85 8.25 -4.31
C LEU A 312 11.49 7.48 -5.59
N ALA A 313 11.03 6.23 -5.46
CA ALA A 313 10.57 5.43 -6.59
C ALA A 313 9.41 6.10 -7.34
N GLU A 314 8.47 6.71 -6.60
CA GLU A 314 7.34 7.45 -7.19
C GLU A 314 7.81 8.75 -7.85
N ALA A 315 8.75 9.47 -7.23
CA ALA A 315 9.32 10.70 -7.79
C ALA A 315 10.06 10.45 -9.11
N LEU A 316 10.55 9.24 -9.33
CA LEU A 316 11.27 8.81 -10.53
C LEU A 316 10.40 8.08 -11.56
N ALA A 317 9.22 7.60 -11.18
CA ALA A 317 8.38 6.78 -12.05
C ALA A 317 7.85 7.54 -13.27
N ILE A 318 7.43 8.79 -13.06
CA ILE A 318 6.76 9.60 -14.08
C ILE A 318 7.77 10.50 -14.82
N PRO A 319 7.76 10.57 -16.16
CA PRO A 319 8.59 11.50 -16.92
C PRO A 319 8.39 12.96 -16.53
N ALA A 320 9.45 13.77 -16.63
CA ALA A 320 9.42 15.18 -16.21
C ALA A 320 8.37 16.02 -16.94
N ALA A 321 8.18 15.77 -18.24
CA ALA A 321 7.17 16.46 -19.05
C ALA A 321 5.74 16.23 -18.51
N GLU A 322 5.42 14.98 -18.18
CA GLU A 322 4.11 14.60 -17.60
C GLU A 322 3.92 15.18 -16.19
N ARG A 323 4.96 15.21 -15.36
CA ARG A 323 4.91 15.88 -14.05
C ARG A 323 4.68 17.40 -14.19
N CYS A 324 5.28 18.04 -15.19
CA CYS A 324 5.02 19.45 -15.47
C CYS A 324 3.59 19.69 -15.96
N GLU A 325 3.01 18.77 -16.74
CA GLU A 325 1.59 18.80 -17.10
C GLU A 325 0.68 18.70 -15.87
N GLN A 326 0.97 17.78 -14.94
CA GLN A 326 0.24 17.64 -13.67
C GLN A 326 0.30 18.93 -12.84
N ALA A 327 1.48 19.55 -12.75
CA ALA A 327 1.65 20.83 -12.07
C ALA A 327 0.75 21.92 -12.66
N ARG A 328 0.65 22.01 -14.00
CA ARG A 328 -0.26 22.96 -14.68
C ARG A 328 -1.74 22.66 -14.42
N ALA A 329 -2.15 21.41 -14.57
CA ALA A 329 -3.55 21.01 -14.40
C ALA A 329 -4.07 21.34 -12.98
N GLY A 330 -3.23 21.19 -11.95
CA GLY A 330 -3.56 21.57 -10.58
C GLY A 330 -3.79 23.08 -10.39
N GLU A 331 -3.18 23.94 -11.21
CA GLU A 331 -3.37 25.39 -11.15
C GLU A 331 -4.70 25.81 -11.77
N ILE A 332 -5.04 25.25 -12.93
CA ILE A 332 -6.31 25.50 -13.62
C ILE A 332 -7.47 25.07 -12.71
N ALA A 333 -7.41 23.87 -12.13
CA ALA A 333 -8.42 23.37 -11.20
C ALA A 333 -8.53 24.19 -9.91
N ARG A 334 -7.46 24.88 -9.47
CA ARG A 334 -7.47 25.75 -8.29
C ARG A 334 -7.99 27.15 -8.62
N ALA A 335 -7.68 27.67 -9.81
CA ALA A 335 -8.20 28.94 -10.31
C ALA A 335 -9.72 28.87 -10.57
N GLU A 336 -10.23 27.76 -11.11
CA GLU A 336 -11.66 27.53 -11.33
C GLU A 336 -12.47 27.38 -10.03
N ARG A 337 -11.81 27.03 -8.92
CA ARG A 337 -12.41 26.93 -7.58
C ARG A 337 -12.39 28.25 -6.80
N SER A 338 -11.75 29.30 -7.31
CA SER A 338 -11.81 30.65 -6.73
C SER A 338 -12.82 31.50 -7.51
N PRO A 339 -13.94 31.93 -6.91
CA PRO A 339 -14.94 32.74 -7.61
C PRO A 339 -14.36 34.13 -7.96
N PRO A 340 -14.73 34.73 -9.12
CA PRO A 340 -14.29 36.06 -9.49
C PRO A 340 -15.05 37.13 -8.67
N GLY A 341 -14.28 37.96 -7.96
CA GLY A 341 -14.61 39.35 -7.62
C GLY A 341 -15.88 39.62 -6.80
N GLN A 342 -15.72 39.75 -5.48
CA GLN A 342 -16.51 40.74 -4.73
C GLN A 342 -15.69 42.04 -4.69
N PRO A 343 -16.20 43.17 -5.21
CA PRO A 343 -15.44 44.42 -5.27
C PRO A 343 -15.13 44.97 -3.87
N PRO A 344 -14.06 45.77 -3.71
CA PRO A 344 -13.63 46.27 -2.41
C PRO A 344 -14.71 47.20 -1.85
N ALA A 345 -15.16 46.92 -0.62
CA ALA A 345 -15.91 47.88 0.16
C ALA A 345 -15.02 49.09 0.41
N VAL A 346 -15.32 50.18 -0.30
CA VAL A 346 -14.70 51.49 -0.14
C VAL A 346 -14.90 51.94 1.30
N CYS A 347 -13.80 52.23 1.98
CA CYS A 347 -13.80 53.03 3.20
C CYS A 347 -14.40 54.41 2.90
N ALA A 348 -15.48 54.76 3.60
CA ALA A 348 -15.83 56.14 3.86
C ALA A 348 -15.65 56.38 5.36
N SER A 349 -14.64 57.17 5.70
CA SER A 349 -14.54 57.84 6.99
C SER A 349 -15.54 58.98 7.04
N ASP A 350 -16.26 59.15 8.15
CA ASP A 350 -16.11 60.32 9.02
C ASP A 350 -17.03 60.23 10.27
N ASP A 351 -16.45 60.67 11.38
CA ASP A 351 -16.82 60.69 12.81
C ASP A 351 -17.97 61.70 13.14
N PRO A 352 -18.36 62.07 14.39
CA PRO A 352 -18.48 61.38 15.70
C PRO A 352 -19.88 61.54 16.35
N GLY A 353 -20.20 60.69 17.34
CA GLY A 353 -20.92 61.13 18.54
C GLY A 353 -22.37 60.67 18.80
N LYS A 354 -22.57 60.25 20.08
CA LYS A 354 -23.79 60.23 20.92
C LYS A 354 -24.66 58.95 21.02
N SER A 355 -24.59 58.39 22.24
CA SER A 355 -25.70 57.98 23.12
C SER A 355 -26.11 56.50 23.19
N ALA A 356 -25.53 55.86 24.21
CA ALA A 356 -26.16 55.10 25.31
C ALA A 356 -27.46 54.27 25.08
N ALA A 357 -27.31 52.98 25.40
CA ALA A 357 -28.15 52.09 26.24
C ALA A 357 -29.64 51.85 25.90
N LYS A 358 -30.00 50.55 25.77
CA LYS A 358 -30.93 49.84 26.67
C LYS A 358 -31.05 48.34 26.33
N LEU A 359 -30.82 47.50 27.34
CA LEU A 359 -31.41 46.15 27.46
C LEU A 359 -32.91 46.29 27.81
N PRO A 360 -33.72 45.26 27.50
CA PRO A 360 -34.77 44.90 28.45
C PRO A 360 -34.94 43.38 28.67
N ALA A 361 -35.19 43.09 29.96
CA ALA A 361 -35.98 42.03 30.60
C ALA A 361 -35.76 40.56 30.23
#